data_AF-A0A554L456-F1
#
_entry.id   AF-A0A554L456-F1
#
_cell.length_a   1.000
_cell.length_b   1.000
_cell.length_c   1.000
_cell.angle_alpha   90.00
_cell.angle_beta   90.00
_cell.angle_gamma   90.00
#
_symmetry.space_group_name_H-M   'P 1'
#
loop_
_entity.id
_entity.type
_entity.pdbx_description
1 polymer ?
#
loop_
_entity_poly.entity_id
_entity_poly.type
_entity_poly.pdbx_seq_one_letter_code
_entity_poly.pdbx_strand_id
1 'polypeptide(L)'
;RAKSGQSAENILSAYYIGAELKKDYPSPDNIGVNGYGSVSLEDNYLMGIYEMPESWGDKGGYEALKAQAVAARSYALAYTNNGAGSICTTEACQVYKPQLKSGKWAEAVRATRGWVLTVGGSPAKAYYASTSGGFTISKYGWQGIKDTNGNWPDGAYEKVGESPWFYKGWYKTRSGATCGRSHPWLTSEETADILNAWKVLYQGGGDVSRISPTTTSCFSGNPYSVSELAGVGGYQSVSAASVVYGNDGSTLEVSFSTNKGSVSIRGEEFQRAFNLRAPGYLGVKSSLFNVVKTD
;
A
#
# COMPACT_ATOMS: atom_id res chain seq x y z
N ARG A 1 -7.28 -13.55 -5.92
CA ARG A 1 -8.32 -14.34 -5.21
C ARG A 1 -9.54 -14.66 -6.09
N ALA A 2 -10.31 -13.68 -6.58
CA ALA A 2 -11.48 -13.97 -7.44
C ALA A 2 -11.13 -14.82 -8.68
N LYS A 3 -10.07 -14.44 -9.42
CA LYS A 3 -9.57 -15.22 -10.58
C LYS A 3 -9.13 -16.65 -10.25
N SER A 4 -8.86 -16.95 -8.97
CA SER A 4 -8.54 -18.30 -8.49
C SER A 4 -9.76 -19.03 -7.91
N GLY A 5 -10.98 -18.61 -8.27
CA GLY A 5 -12.24 -19.26 -7.89
C GLY A 5 -12.77 -18.95 -6.48
N GLN A 6 -12.19 -18.01 -5.75
CA GLN A 6 -12.72 -17.62 -4.43
C GLN A 6 -13.99 -16.77 -4.59
N SER A 7 -15.05 -17.15 -3.86
CA SER A 7 -16.28 -16.35 -3.77
C SER A 7 -16.07 -15.05 -2.98
N ALA A 8 -17.03 -14.14 -3.06
CA ALA A 8 -17.03 -12.91 -2.26
C ALA A 8 -16.91 -13.20 -0.76
N GLU A 9 -17.60 -14.21 -0.25
CA GLU A 9 -17.50 -14.62 1.16
C GLU A 9 -16.10 -15.06 1.53
N ASN A 10 -15.45 -15.90 0.71
CA ASN A 10 -14.08 -16.36 0.94
C ASN A 10 -13.09 -15.19 0.93
N ILE A 11 -13.27 -14.24 0.01
CA ILE A 11 -12.44 -13.03 -0.08
C ILE A 11 -12.63 -12.18 1.19
N LEU A 12 -13.88 -11.91 1.57
CA LEU A 12 -14.21 -11.12 2.74
C LEU A 12 -13.64 -11.76 4.02
N SER A 13 -13.82 -13.07 4.21
CA SER A 13 -13.28 -13.78 5.38
C SER A 13 -11.75 -13.78 5.43
N ALA A 14 -11.09 -13.73 4.27
CA ALA A 14 -9.63 -13.70 4.22
C ALA A 14 -9.08 -12.34 4.67
N TYR A 15 -9.67 -11.22 4.21
CA TYR A 15 -9.17 -9.87 4.53
C TYR A 15 -9.68 -9.32 5.87
N TYR A 16 -10.87 -9.73 6.29
CA TYR A 16 -11.56 -9.19 7.46
C TYR A 16 -11.72 -10.26 8.55
N ILE A 17 -10.59 -10.85 8.97
CA ILE A 17 -10.56 -11.88 10.01
C ILE A 17 -11.22 -11.34 11.29
N GLY A 18 -12.13 -12.14 11.85
CA GLY A 18 -12.88 -11.78 13.06
C GLY A 18 -14.17 -10.99 12.81
N ALA A 19 -14.46 -10.61 11.56
CA ALA A 19 -15.77 -10.07 11.19
C ALA A 19 -16.75 -11.17 10.81
N GLU A 20 -18.04 -10.92 11.08
CA GLU A 20 -19.14 -11.76 10.63
C GLU A 20 -19.79 -11.12 9.39
N LEU A 21 -20.11 -11.92 8.37
CA LEU A 21 -20.89 -11.47 7.23
C LEU A 21 -22.38 -11.67 7.49
N LYS A 22 -23.13 -10.59 7.68
CA LYS A 22 -24.60 -10.59 7.67
C LYS A 22 -25.10 -10.35 6.25
N LYS A 23 -26.04 -11.15 5.76
CA LYS A 23 -26.57 -11.04 4.37
C LYS A 23 -27.90 -10.27 4.28
N ASP A 24 -28.48 -9.98 5.44
CA ASP A 24 -29.80 -9.39 5.66
C ASP A 24 -29.73 -8.28 6.72
N TYR A 25 -28.60 -7.56 6.76
CA TYR A 25 -28.41 -6.51 7.76
C TYR A 25 -29.46 -5.39 7.56
N PRO A 26 -30.14 -4.92 8.63
CA PRO A 26 -31.17 -3.90 8.54
C PRO A 26 -30.55 -2.51 8.32
N SER A 27 -30.11 -2.23 7.10
CA SER A 27 -29.56 -0.93 6.72
C SER A 27 -30.66 0.13 6.55
N PRO A 28 -30.36 1.42 6.83
CA PRO A 28 -31.25 2.51 6.45
C PRO A 28 -31.34 2.62 4.92
N ASP A 29 -32.47 3.13 4.43
CA ASP A 29 -32.68 3.37 2.99
C ASP A 29 -31.71 4.42 2.44
N ASN A 30 -31.42 5.45 3.25
CA ASN A 30 -30.60 6.60 2.88
C ASN A 30 -29.47 6.84 3.90
N ILE A 31 -28.39 7.47 3.42
CA ILE A 31 -27.30 7.98 4.26
C ILE A 31 -26.95 9.41 3.89
N GLY A 32 -26.35 10.16 4.83
CA GLY A 32 -25.78 11.48 4.56
C GLY A 32 -24.47 11.38 3.78
N VAL A 33 -24.32 12.21 2.74
CA VAL A 33 -23.09 12.33 1.94
C VAL A 33 -22.70 13.80 1.84
N ASN A 34 -21.48 14.13 2.27
CA ASN A 34 -20.99 15.50 2.31
C ASN A 34 -21.01 16.12 0.90
N GLY A 35 -21.68 17.27 0.77
CA GLY A 35 -21.86 17.97 -0.51
C GLY A 35 -23.00 17.46 -1.39
N TYR A 36 -23.67 16.36 -1.03
CA TYR A 36 -24.76 15.76 -1.81
C TYR A 36 -26.06 15.55 -1.02
N GLY A 37 -26.04 15.75 0.30
CA GLY A 37 -27.22 15.60 1.15
C GLY A 37 -27.53 14.14 1.47
N SER A 38 -28.81 13.83 1.71
CA SER A 38 -29.27 12.46 1.95
C SER A 38 -29.53 11.76 0.62
N VAL A 39 -28.91 10.60 0.40
CA VAL A 39 -29.06 9.80 -0.83
C VAL A 39 -29.28 8.33 -0.49
N SER A 40 -29.89 7.58 -1.42
CA SER A 40 -30.09 6.13 -1.25
C SER A 40 -28.76 5.41 -1.05
N LEU A 41 -28.67 4.57 -0.01
CA LEU A 41 -27.48 3.76 0.24
C LEU A 41 -27.19 2.82 -0.93
N GLU A 42 -28.18 2.04 -1.32
CA GLU A 42 -28.04 0.96 -2.32
C GLU A 42 -28.11 1.46 -3.75
N ASP A 43 -29.09 2.34 -4.04
CA ASP A 43 -29.43 2.71 -5.41
C ASP A 43 -28.75 4.02 -5.86
N ASN A 44 -27.96 4.65 -4.98
CA ASN A 44 -27.18 5.84 -5.31
C ASN A 44 -25.74 5.77 -4.78
N TYR A 45 -25.54 5.76 -3.46
CA TYR A 45 -24.20 5.87 -2.87
C TYR A 45 -23.27 4.73 -3.33
N LEU A 46 -23.70 3.47 -3.17
CA LEU A 46 -22.90 2.31 -3.60
C LEU A 46 -22.74 2.24 -5.11
N MET A 47 -23.72 2.69 -5.89
CA MET A 47 -23.59 2.81 -7.34
C MET A 47 -22.56 3.88 -7.74
N GLY A 48 -22.34 4.89 -6.91
CA GLY A 48 -21.38 5.97 -7.12
C GLY A 48 -19.95 5.69 -6.63
N ILE A 49 -19.69 4.53 -5.99
CA ILE A 49 -18.34 4.17 -5.52
C ILE A 49 -17.38 3.97 -6.70
N TYR A 50 -16.31 4.76 -6.72
CA TYR A 50 -15.38 4.87 -7.85
C TYR A 50 -13.98 4.27 -7.56
N GLU A 51 -13.91 3.20 -6.78
CA GLU A 51 -12.63 2.61 -6.32
C GLU A 51 -12.11 1.50 -7.25
N MET A 52 -13.00 0.58 -7.67
CA MET A 52 -12.65 -0.53 -8.56
C MET A 52 -13.20 -0.34 -9.98
N PRO A 53 -12.41 -0.61 -11.04
CA PRO A 53 -12.91 -0.61 -12.41
C PRO A 53 -13.93 -1.73 -12.63
N GLU A 54 -15.07 -1.43 -13.26
CA GLU A 54 -16.11 -2.43 -13.55
C GLU A 54 -15.62 -3.55 -14.49
N SER A 55 -14.66 -3.24 -15.37
CA SER A 55 -14.04 -4.20 -16.31
C SER A 55 -13.29 -5.35 -15.63
N TRP A 56 -13.06 -5.28 -14.31
CA TRP A 56 -12.57 -6.42 -13.56
C TRP A 56 -13.58 -7.57 -13.53
N GLY A 57 -14.88 -7.24 -13.51
CA GLY A 57 -15.96 -8.23 -13.51
C GLY A 57 -15.89 -9.16 -14.72
N ASP A 58 -15.64 -8.59 -15.90
CA ASP A 58 -15.55 -9.34 -17.16
C ASP A 58 -14.23 -10.13 -17.30
N LYS A 59 -13.26 -9.89 -16.41
CA LYS A 59 -11.93 -10.54 -16.41
C LYS A 59 -11.77 -11.53 -15.25
N GLY A 60 -12.85 -12.17 -14.83
CA GLY A 60 -12.88 -13.13 -13.71
C GLY A 60 -12.76 -12.50 -12.33
N GLY A 61 -12.97 -11.18 -12.22
CA GLY A 61 -12.90 -10.40 -10.98
C GLY A 61 -14.25 -10.07 -10.36
N TYR A 62 -15.35 -10.67 -10.82
CA TYR A 62 -16.71 -10.32 -10.37
C TYR A 62 -16.92 -10.54 -8.86
N GLU A 63 -16.38 -11.63 -8.30
CA GLU A 63 -16.42 -11.88 -6.85
C GLU A 63 -15.62 -10.84 -6.04
N ALA A 64 -14.59 -10.22 -6.64
CA ALA A 64 -13.87 -9.11 -6.01
C ALA A 64 -14.71 -7.82 -6.01
N LEU A 65 -15.48 -7.56 -7.08
CA LEU A 65 -16.42 -6.43 -7.09
C LEU A 65 -17.52 -6.59 -6.03
N LYS A 66 -18.04 -7.81 -5.84
CA LYS A 66 -18.99 -8.13 -4.76
C LYS A 66 -18.36 -7.88 -3.39
N ALA A 67 -17.17 -8.41 -3.14
CA ALA A 67 -16.46 -8.18 -1.87
C ALA A 67 -16.23 -6.68 -1.60
N GLN A 68 -15.84 -5.92 -2.62
CA GLN A 68 -15.69 -4.46 -2.50
C GLN A 68 -17.00 -3.75 -2.21
N ALA A 69 -18.11 -4.13 -2.84
CA ALA A 69 -19.42 -3.53 -2.56
C ALA A 69 -19.84 -3.75 -1.09
N VAL A 70 -19.60 -4.96 -0.56
CA VAL A 70 -19.84 -5.29 0.85
C VAL A 70 -18.94 -4.49 1.79
N ALA A 71 -17.63 -4.43 1.52
CA ALA A 71 -16.70 -3.62 2.31
C ALA A 71 -17.09 -2.13 2.29
N ALA A 72 -17.47 -1.62 1.11
CA ALA A 72 -17.90 -0.24 0.95
C ALA A 72 -19.15 0.08 1.78
N ARG A 73 -20.18 -0.77 1.69
CA ARG A 73 -21.42 -0.67 2.47
C ARG A 73 -21.14 -0.70 3.97
N SER A 74 -20.33 -1.65 4.42
CA SER A 74 -19.99 -1.83 5.83
C SER A 74 -19.30 -0.60 6.40
N TYR A 75 -18.31 -0.08 5.68
CA TYR A 75 -17.59 1.12 6.07
C TYR A 75 -18.51 2.35 6.12
N ALA A 76 -19.37 2.54 5.13
CA ALA A 76 -20.31 3.67 5.09
C ALA A 76 -21.29 3.63 6.27
N LEU A 77 -21.85 2.47 6.59
CA LEU A 77 -22.72 2.28 7.76
C LEU A 77 -21.96 2.54 9.07
N ALA A 78 -20.75 2.02 9.21
CA ALA A 78 -19.93 2.23 10.40
C ALA A 78 -19.53 3.71 10.59
N TYR A 79 -19.20 4.39 9.49
CA TYR A 79 -18.75 5.78 9.49
C TYR A 79 -19.90 6.75 9.80
N THR A 80 -21.08 6.48 9.24
CA THR A 80 -22.28 7.32 9.43
C THR A 80 -23.08 6.96 10.67
N ASN A 81 -22.62 6.00 11.49
CA ASN A 81 -23.40 5.45 12.61
C ASN A 81 -24.81 5.01 12.16
N ASN A 82 -24.86 4.09 11.20
CA ASN A 82 -26.09 3.62 10.54
C ASN A 82 -26.95 4.76 9.96
N GLY A 83 -26.32 5.70 9.25
CA GLY A 83 -27.02 6.78 8.53
C GLY A 83 -27.38 8.01 9.36
N ALA A 84 -27.08 8.03 10.67
CA ALA A 84 -27.31 9.20 11.53
C ALA A 84 -26.36 10.38 11.23
N GLY A 85 -25.22 10.10 10.60
CA GLY A 85 -24.21 11.07 10.19
C GLY A 85 -23.98 11.09 8.68
N SER A 86 -22.92 11.79 8.27
CA SER A 86 -22.55 11.94 6.86
C SER A 86 -21.13 11.45 6.57
N ILE A 87 -20.92 10.89 5.37
CA ILE A 87 -19.61 10.41 4.90
C ILE A 87 -18.98 11.37 3.89
N CYS A 88 -17.64 11.46 3.91
CA CYS A 88 -16.88 12.24 2.94
C CYS A 88 -16.71 11.49 1.60
N THR A 89 -16.45 12.23 0.52
CA THR A 89 -16.43 11.69 -0.86
C THR A 89 -15.04 11.56 -1.47
N THR A 90 -13.99 11.74 -0.65
CA THR A 90 -12.59 11.66 -1.05
C THR A 90 -11.95 10.36 -0.58
N GLU A 91 -10.72 10.10 -1.01
CA GLU A 91 -9.90 8.95 -0.57
C GLU A 91 -9.67 8.88 0.96
N ALA A 92 -10.00 9.93 1.72
CA ALA A 92 -10.00 9.89 3.18
C ALA A 92 -11.15 9.03 3.74
N CYS A 93 -12.23 8.85 2.97
CA CYS A 93 -13.31 7.91 3.23
C CYS A 93 -13.38 6.93 2.05
N GLN A 94 -14.20 7.25 1.05
CA GLN A 94 -14.40 6.46 -0.16
C GLN A 94 -14.62 7.44 -1.31
N VAL A 95 -13.97 7.21 -2.45
CA VAL A 95 -14.19 8.04 -3.63
C VAL A 95 -15.59 7.78 -4.16
N TYR A 96 -16.46 8.77 -3.99
CA TYR A 96 -17.83 8.78 -4.49
C TYR A 96 -17.97 9.78 -5.62
N LYS A 97 -18.66 9.38 -6.70
CA LYS A 97 -19.02 10.27 -7.80
C LYS A 97 -20.53 10.16 -8.07
N PRO A 98 -21.22 11.28 -8.37
CA PRO A 98 -22.66 11.27 -8.63
C PRO A 98 -23.04 10.62 -9.97
N GLN A 99 -22.04 10.31 -10.81
CA GLN A 99 -22.20 9.50 -12.01
C GLN A 99 -22.26 8.01 -11.62
N LEU A 100 -23.49 7.53 -11.48
CA LEU A 100 -23.76 6.16 -11.04
C LEU A 100 -23.23 5.15 -12.07
N LYS A 101 -22.46 4.17 -11.59
CA LYS A 101 -21.93 3.10 -12.44
C LYS A 101 -23.03 2.15 -12.89
N SER A 102 -22.75 1.46 -13.99
CA SER A 102 -23.61 0.43 -14.56
C SER A 102 -22.88 -0.92 -14.63
N GLY A 103 -23.30 -1.81 -15.54
CA GLY A 103 -22.62 -3.07 -15.84
C GLY A 103 -22.29 -3.92 -14.60
N LYS A 104 -21.09 -4.49 -14.60
CA LYS A 104 -20.64 -5.44 -13.57
C LYS A 104 -20.58 -4.87 -12.17
N TRP A 105 -20.31 -3.57 -12.01
CA TRP A 105 -20.34 -2.95 -10.69
C TRP A 105 -21.77 -2.90 -10.14
N ALA A 106 -22.73 -2.41 -10.93
CA ALA A 106 -24.13 -2.34 -10.50
C ALA A 106 -24.72 -3.74 -10.25
N GLU A 107 -24.37 -4.73 -11.06
CA GLU A 107 -24.70 -6.14 -10.81
C GLU A 107 -24.16 -6.63 -9.46
N ALA A 108 -22.90 -6.32 -9.13
CA ALA A 108 -22.27 -6.73 -7.87
C ALA A 108 -22.90 -6.06 -6.64
N VAL A 109 -23.23 -4.77 -6.72
CA VAL A 109 -23.94 -4.03 -5.67
C VAL A 109 -25.30 -4.69 -5.40
N ARG A 110 -26.10 -4.93 -6.44
CA ARG A 110 -27.42 -5.57 -6.31
C ARG A 110 -27.32 -7.01 -5.80
N ALA A 111 -26.36 -7.79 -6.29
CA ALA A 111 -26.16 -9.18 -5.87
C ALA A 111 -25.75 -9.31 -4.38
N THR A 112 -25.26 -8.22 -3.78
CA THR A 112 -24.82 -8.16 -2.38
C THR A 112 -25.65 -7.18 -1.56
N ARG A 113 -26.86 -6.83 -2.01
CA ARG A 113 -27.76 -5.92 -1.29
C ARG A 113 -27.99 -6.44 0.13
N GLY A 114 -27.85 -5.57 1.14
CA GLY A 114 -27.99 -5.95 2.55
C GLY A 114 -26.83 -6.77 3.13
N TRP A 115 -25.78 -7.07 2.35
CA TRP A 115 -24.60 -7.75 2.87
C TRP A 115 -23.66 -6.77 3.56
N VAL A 116 -23.38 -7.00 4.84
CA VAL A 116 -22.60 -6.13 5.72
C VAL A 116 -21.68 -6.98 6.59
N LEU A 117 -20.41 -6.58 6.68
CA LEU A 117 -19.46 -7.07 7.67
C LEU A 117 -19.73 -6.41 9.02
N THR A 118 -19.83 -7.20 10.07
CA THR A 118 -20.04 -6.73 11.44
C THR A 118 -18.97 -7.26 12.38
N VAL A 119 -18.68 -6.48 13.43
CA VAL A 119 -17.86 -6.88 14.58
C VAL A 119 -18.68 -6.57 15.83
N GLY A 120 -18.95 -7.59 16.65
CA GLY A 120 -19.82 -7.44 17.81
C GLY A 120 -21.23 -6.96 17.46
N GLY A 121 -21.76 -7.40 16.31
CA GLY A 121 -23.10 -7.03 15.82
C GLY A 121 -23.21 -5.64 15.20
N SER A 122 -22.17 -4.80 15.28
CA SER A 122 -22.15 -3.46 14.67
C SER A 122 -21.40 -3.47 13.34
N PRO A 123 -21.77 -2.63 12.35
CA PRO A 123 -21.06 -2.54 11.07
C PRO A 123 -19.57 -2.27 11.28
N ALA A 124 -18.73 -2.99 10.54
CA ALA A 124 -17.29 -2.89 10.65
C ALA A 124 -16.75 -1.76 9.77
N LYS A 125 -15.74 -1.02 10.27
CA LYS A 125 -14.94 -0.12 9.43
C LYS A 125 -14.01 -0.95 8.53
N ALA A 126 -14.58 -1.50 7.47
CA ALA A 126 -13.90 -2.35 6.50
C ALA A 126 -12.99 -1.53 5.59
N TYR A 127 -11.81 -1.15 6.09
CA TYR A 127 -10.79 -0.45 5.32
C TYR A 127 -10.32 -1.30 4.14
N TYR A 128 -10.00 -0.65 3.02
CA TYR A 128 -9.43 -1.28 1.83
C TYR A 128 -8.42 -0.33 1.18
N ALA A 129 -7.57 -0.87 0.31
CA ALA A 129 -6.58 -0.11 -0.44
C ALA A 129 -6.39 -0.72 -1.83
N SER A 130 -5.90 0.07 -2.79
CA SER A 130 -5.62 -0.43 -4.15
C SER A 130 -4.50 -1.46 -4.17
N THR A 131 -3.46 -1.29 -3.36
CA THR A 131 -2.32 -2.21 -3.27
C THR A 131 -1.72 -2.17 -1.86
N SER A 132 -1.49 -3.34 -1.28
CA SER A 132 -0.96 -3.68 0.04
C SER A 132 0.51 -4.09 0.00
N GLY A 133 1.02 -4.51 -1.17
CA GLY A 133 2.39 -5.00 -1.33
C GLY A 133 2.54 -6.48 -0.94
N GLY A 134 1.44 -7.24 -0.95
CA GLY A 134 1.41 -8.66 -0.58
C GLY A 134 1.21 -8.93 0.92
N PHE A 135 1.08 -7.90 1.75
CA PHE A 135 0.74 -8.00 3.17
C PHE A 135 -0.14 -6.83 3.60
N THR A 136 -1.17 -7.11 4.42
CA THR A 136 -1.96 -6.04 5.06
C THR A 136 -1.42 -5.73 6.46
N ILE A 137 -1.74 -4.54 6.98
CA ILE A 137 -1.23 -4.07 8.27
C ILE A 137 -2.12 -4.47 9.45
N SER A 138 -1.52 -4.77 10.59
CA SER A 138 -2.24 -4.94 11.86
C SER A 138 -2.55 -3.57 12.49
N LYS A 139 -3.66 -2.95 12.08
CA LYS A 139 -4.05 -1.61 12.54
C LYS A 139 -5.56 -1.43 12.51
N TYR A 140 -6.06 -0.45 13.28
CA TYR A 140 -7.46 -0.04 13.29
C TYR A 140 -8.45 -1.16 13.63
N GLY A 141 -8.05 -2.09 14.50
CA GLY A 141 -8.86 -3.24 14.91
C GLY A 141 -8.80 -4.44 13.97
N TRP A 142 -7.96 -4.39 12.93
CA TRP A 142 -7.74 -5.50 12.01
C TRP A 142 -6.39 -6.17 12.22
N GLN A 143 -6.35 -7.48 11.99
CA GLN A 143 -5.12 -8.25 11.93
C GLN A 143 -4.55 -8.23 10.52
N GLY A 144 -3.24 -7.94 10.41
CA GLY A 144 -2.51 -8.03 9.16
C GLY A 144 -2.42 -9.47 8.66
N ILE A 145 -2.55 -9.66 7.35
CA ILE A 145 -2.48 -10.97 6.70
C ILE A 145 -1.37 -11.01 5.66
N LYS A 146 -0.81 -12.20 5.48
CA LYS A 146 -0.01 -12.54 4.31
C LYS A 146 -0.94 -12.75 3.11
N ASP A 147 -0.94 -11.82 2.16
CA ASP A 147 -1.82 -11.84 1.00
C ASP A 147 -1.13 -12.46 -0.22
N THR A 148 -0.68 -13.70 -0.05
CA THR A 148 0.07 -14.45 -1.06
C THR A 148 -0.42 -15.89 -1.19
N ASN A 149 -0.40 -16.44 -2.40
CA ASN A 149 -0.44 -17.86 -2.66
C ASN A 149 0.99 -18.41 -2.74
N GLY A 150 1.51 -18.96 -1.63
CA GLY A 150 2.90 -19.42 -1.52
C GLY A 150 3.84 -18.34 -1.00
N ASN A 151 4.98 -18.13 -1.68
CA ASN A 151 6.04 -17.25 -1.22
C ASN A 151 5.93 -15.85 -1.82
N TRP A 152 6.26 -14.83 -1.03
CA TRP A 152 6.46 -13.47 -1.54
C TRP A 152 7.83 -13.38 -2.25
N PRO A 153 7.98 -12.61 -3.33
CA PRO A 153 6.94 -11.79 -3.97
C PRO A 153 6.08 -12.53 -4.99
N ASP A 154 6.51 -13.69 -5.50
CA ASP A 154 5.91 -14.35 -6.66
C ASP A 154 4.45 -14.75 -6.48
N GLY A 155 4.11 -15.20 -5.28
CA GLY A 155 2.77 -15.62 -4.90
C GLY A 155 1.83 -14.47 -4.52
N ALA A 156 2.30 -13.22 -4.41
CA ALA A 156 1.44 -12.12 -3.99
C ALA A 156 0.25 -11.95 -4.94
N TYR A 157 -0.98 -11.87 -4.39
CA TYR A 157 -2.18 -11.82 -5.23
C TYR A 157 -2.22 -10.59 -6.14
N GLU A 158 -1.55 -9.51 -5.74
CA GLU A 158 -1.39 -8.29 -6.53
C GLU A 158 -0.43 -8.47 -7.70
N LYS A 159 0.62 -9.27 -7.52
CA LYS A 159 1.53 -9.65 -8.60
C LYS A 159 0.82 -10.60 -9.58
N VAL A 160 0.17 -11.64 -9.06
CA VAL A 160 -0.62 -12.59 -9.85
C VAL A 160 -1.79 -11.87 -10.56
N GLY A 161 -2.33 -10.84 -9.94
CA GLY A 161 -3.37 -9.97 -10.49
C GLY A 161 -2.86 -8.90 -11.46
N GLU A 162 -1.55 -8.86 -11.74
CA GLU A 162 -0.88 -7.89 -12.62
C GLU A 162 -1.09 -6.42 -12.19
N SER A 163 -1.09 -6.15 -10.89
CA SER A 163 -1.19 -4.78 -10.37
C SER A 163 -0.01 -3.94 -10.88
N PRO A 164 -0.25 -2.80 -11.56
CA PRO A 164 0.82 -1.91 -12.02
C PRO A 164 1.55 -1.22 -10.86
N TRP A 165 1.04 -1.36 -9.63
CA TRP A 165 1.57 -0.72 -8.43
C TRP A 165 2.44 -1.64 -7.59
N PHE A 166 2.42 -2.96 -7.81
CA PHE A 166 3.11 -3.93 -6.95
C PHE A 166 4.64 -3.70 -6.91
N TYR A 167 5.26 -3.45 -8.07
CA TYR A 167 6.68 -3.11 -8.19
C TYR A 167 6.94 -1.61 -8.39
N LYS A 168 6.08 -0.74 -7.84
CA LYS A 168 6.24 0.71 -8.05
C LYS A 168 7.41 1.27 -7.24
N GLY A 169 8.44 1.74 -7.96
CA GLY A 169 9.43 2.65 -7.40
C GLY A 169 8.85 4.07 -7.26
N TRP A 170 8.73 4.57 -6.03
CA TRP A 170 8.21 5.90 -5.74
C TRP A 170 9.34 6.92 -5.77
N TYR A 171 9.29 7.84 -6.73
CA TYR A 171 10.28 8.92 -6.89
C TYR A 171 9.63 10.30 -7.14
N LYS A 172 8.31 10.38 -7.08
CA LYS A 172 7.53 11.61 -7.26
C LYS A 172 6.70 11.89 -6.01
N THR A 173 6.51 13.18 -5.71
CA THR A 173 5.50 13.61 -4.74
C THR A 173 4.10 13.37 -5.27
N ARG A 174 3.08 13.56 -4.41
CA ARG A 174 1.67 13.51 -4.83
C ARG A 174 1.33 14.58 -5.88
N SER A 175 2.00 15.74 -5.84
CA SER A 175 1.87 16.80 -6.86
C SER A 175 2.65 16.51 -8.14
N GLY A 176 3.37 15.38 -8.22
CA GLY A 176 4.15 14.99 -9.40
C GLY A 176 5.57 15.58 -9.45
N ALA A 177 5.99 16.34 -8.44
CA ALA A 177 7.35 16.87 -8.38
C ALA A 177 8.36 15.73 -8.28
N THR A 178 9.46 15.82 -9.05
CA THR A 178 10.43 14.72 -9.19
C THR A 178 11.76 14.97 -8.48
N CYS A 179 12.00 16.22 -8.06
CA CYS A 179 13.29 16.66 -7.54
C CYS A 179 14.47 16.25 -8.45
N GLY A 180 14.39 16.60 -9.74
CA GLY A 180 15.46 16.35 -10.71
C GLY A 180 15.57 14.90 -11.21
N ARG A 181 14.75 13.97 -10.71
CA ARG A 181 14.77 12.58 -11.19
C ARG A 181 13.81 12.36 -12.36
N SER A 182 14.21 11.50 -13.30
CA SER A 182 13.35 11.00 -14.38
C SER A 182 12.85 9.57 -14.11
N HIS A 183 13.56 8.80 -13.28
CA HIS A 183 13.29 7.40 -12.95
C HIS A 183 13.59 7.06 -11.48
N PRO A 184 13.09 5.90 -10.98
CA PRO A 184 13.35 5.47 -9.61
C PRO A 184 14.66 4.69 -9.40
N TRP A 185 15.37 4.32 -10.47
CA TRP A 185 16.62 3.54 -10.38
C TRP A 185 17.75 4.30 -9.72
N LEU A 186 18.52 3.63 -8.87
CA LEU A 186 19.77 4.14 -8.30
C LEU A 186 20.97 3.63 -9.12
N THR A 187 22.03 4.42 -9.18
CA THR A 187 23.34 3.93 -9.66
C THR A 187 24.03 3.06 -8.60
N SER A 188 25.08 2.35 -9.01
CA SER A 188 25.96 1.60 -8.09
C SER A 188 26.55 2.52 -7.00
N GLU A 189 26.95 3.73 -7.38
CA GLU A 189 27.51 4.74 -6.48
C GLU A 189 26.43 5.32 -5.53
N GLU A 190 25.24 5.67 -6.05
CA GLU A 190 24.14 6.15 -5.20
C GLU A 190 23.71 5.09 -4.19
N THR A 191 23.75 3.80 -4.57
CA THR A 191 23.46 2.69 -3.65
C THR A 191 24.56 2.56 -2.58
N ALA A 192 25.83 2.67 -2.97
CA ALA A 192 26.96 2.65 -2.02
C ALA A 192 26.90 3.82 -1.03
N ASP A 193 26.47 5.01 -1.48
CA ASP A 193 26.28 6.19 -0.63
C ASP A 193 25.21 5.95 0.46
N ILE A 194 24.15 5.20 0.16
CA ILE A 194 23.16 4.76 1.16
C ILE A 194 23.80 3.79 2.18
N LEU A 195 24.69 2.89 1.75
CA LEU A 195 25.42 2.00 2.68
C LEU A 195 26.37 2.79 3.58
N ASN A 196 27.01 3.83 3.06
CA ASN A 196 27.84 4.71 3.87
C ASN A 196 26.99 5.48 4.90
N ALA A 197 25.79 5.93 4.52
CA ALA A 197 24.84 6.52 5.47
C ALA A 197 24.39 5.54 6.56
N TRP A 198 24.06 4.29 6.20
CA TRP A 198 23.74 3.24 7.16
C TRP A 198 24.88 3.03 8.16
N LYS A 199 26.14 2.98 7.69
CA LYS A 199 27.29 2.86 8.59
C LYS A 199 27.34 3.99 9.60
N VAL A 200 27.19 5.25 9.18
CA VAL A 200 27.19 6.38 10.13
C VAL A 200 26.04 6.28 11.12
N LEU A 201 24.84 5.92 10.66
CA LEU A 201 23.64 5.82 11.50
C LEU A 201 23.74 4.72 12.57
N TYR A 202 24.37 3.58 12.27
CA TYR A 202 24.30 2.37 13.11
C TYR A 202 25.65 1.85 13.60
N GLN A 203 26.75 2.20 12.94
CA GLN A 203 28.12 1.79 13.31
C GLN A 203 29.01 2.97 13.72
N GLY A 204 28.52 4.21 13.57
CA GLY A 204 29.24 5.43 13.95
C GLY A 204 30.34 5.84 12.97
N GLY A 205 31.26 6.68 13.45
CA GLY A 205 32.36 7.24 12.65
C GLY A 205 32.03 8.56 11.93
N GLY A 206 30.80 9.08 12.08
CA GLY A 206 30.38 10.35 11.49
C GLY A 206 29.24 11.02 12.28
N ASP A 207 28.84 12.20 11.82
CA ASP A 207 27.76 13.01 12.35
C ASP A 207 26.43 12.61 11.72
N VAL A 208 25.58 11.96 12.50
CA VAL A 208 24.25 11.50 12.07
C VAL A 208 23.33 12.64 11.62
N SER A 209 23.55 13.88 12.08
CA SER A 209 22.73 15.04 11.70
C SER A 209 22.95 15.47 10.25
N ARG A 210 24.07 15.06 9.65
CA ARG A 210 24.41 15.29 8.23
C ARG A 210 23.93 14.17 7.30
N ILE A 211 23.21 13.18 7.83
CA ILE A 211 22.57 12.13 7.02
C ILE A 211 21.22 12.65 6.51
N SER A 212 21.30 13.35 5.38
CA SER A 212 20.17 13.87 4.61
C SER A 212 20.45 13.75 3.10
N PRO A 213 19.44 13.90 2.23
CA PRO A 213 19.62 13.79 0.78
C PRO A 213 20.59 14.84 0.24
N THR A 214 21.40 14.47 -0.76
CA THR A 214 22.32 15.41 -1.44
C THR A 214 21.60 16.41 -2.34
N THR A 215 20.34 16.16 -2.70
CA THR A 215 19.50 17.03 -3.52
C THR A 215 18.97 18.23 -2.73
N THR A 216 19.86 19.13 -2.32
CA THR A 216 19.53 20.26 -1.43
C THR A 216 18.62 21.32 -2.06
N SER A 217 18.45 21.29 -3.38
CA SER A 217 17.45 22.10 -4.09
C SER A 217 16.01 21.77 -3.67
N CYS A 218 15.77 20.59 -3.08
CA CYS A 218 14.45 20.15 -2.63
C CYS A 218 14.35 20.01 -1.11
N PHE A 219 15.49 19.89 -0.42
CA PHE A 219 15.57 19.75 1.02
C PHE A 219 16.67 20.66 1.56
N SER A 220 16.32 21.60 2.43
CA SER A 220 17.33 22.42 3.10
C SER A 220 18.17 21.56 4.05
N GLY A 221 19.48 21.78 4.07
CA GLY A 221 20.38 21.07 4.98
C GLY A 221 21.85 21.22 4.60
N ASN A 222 22.71 20.66 5.44
CA ASN A 222 24.15 20.54 5.20
C ASN A 222 24.57 19.06 5.15
N PRO A 223 24.11 18.30 4.14
CA PRO A 223 24.42 16.88 4.04
C PRO A 223 25.93 16.66 3.88
N TYR A 224 26.39 15.45 4.18
CA TYR A 224 27.66 14.99 3.63
C TYR A 224 27.61 15.00 2.10
N SER A 225 28.69 15.46 1.47
CA SER A 225 28.94 15.12 0.07
C SER A 225 29.14 13.60 -0.07
N VAL A 226 28.96 13.07 -1.28
CA VAL A 226 29.16 11.63 -1.54
C VAL A 226 30.59 11.21 -1.18
N SER A 227 31.60 12.02 -1.50
CA SER A 227 33.00 11.72 -1.21
C SER A 227 33.34 11.80 0.28
N GLU A 228 32.78 12.77 1.01
CA GLU A 228 32.93 12.86 2.47
C GLU A 228 32.35 11.61 3.14
N LEU A 229 31.13 11.23 2.76
CA LEU A 229 30.45 10.08 3.37
C LEU A 229 31.14 8.76 3.00
N ALA A 230 31.63 8.63 1.77
CA ALA A 230 32.48 7.51 1.35
C ALA A 230 33.82 7.46 2.11
N GLY A 231 34.40 8.61 2.49
CA GLY A 231 35.58 8.67 3.34
C GLY A 231 35.35 8.06 4.74
N VAL A 232 34.14 8.20 5.27
CA VAL A 232 33.75 7.56 6.54
C VAL A 232 33.38 6.09 6.33
N GLY A 233 32.57 5.80 5.32
CA GLY A 233 31.96 4.49 5.09
C GLY A 233 32.90 3.46 4.44
N GLY A 234 33.56 3.89 3.37
CA GLY A 234 34.45 3.12 2.51
C GLY A 234 33.75 2.38 1.36
N TYR A 235 32.41 2.36 1.30
CA TYR A 235 31.68 1.77 0.18
C TYR A 235 31.71 2.73 -1.01
N GLN A 236 32.10 2.23 -2.17
CA GLN A 236 32.21 3.00 -3.42
C GLN A 236 31.34 2.40 -4.52
N SER A 237 31.07 1.11 -4.46
CA SER A 237 30.26 0.43 -5.45
C SER A 237 29.50 -0.75 -4.86
N VAL A 238 28.36 -1.03 -5.47
CA VAL A 238 27.52 -2.20 -5.25
C VAL A 238 27.34 -2.93 -6.58
N SER A 239 27.58 -4.24 -6.61
CA SER A 239 27.49 -5.07 -7.81
C SER A 239 26.30 -6.02 -7.83
N ALA A 240 25.81 -6.42 -6.65
CA ALA A 240 24.67 -7.31 -6.49
C ALA A 240 23.94 -7.04 -5.17
N ALA A 241 22.67 -7.43 -5.12
CA ALA A 241 21.84 -7.38 -3.92
C ALA A 241 21.01 -8.66 -3.80
N SER A 242 20.76 -9.11 -2.59
CA SER A 242 19.80 -10.16 -2.25
C SER A 242 18.98 -9.73 -1.03
N VAL A 243 17.79 -10.32 -0.87
CA VAL A 243 16.86 -9.92 0.17
C VAL A 243 16.26 -11.16 0.84
N VAL A 244 16.15 -11.12 2.17
CA VAL A 244 15.46 -12.11 2.98
C VAL A 244 14.17 -11.50 3.53
N TYR A 245 13.05 -12.18 3.32
CA TYR A 245 11.73 -11.70 3.73
C TYR A 245 11.23 -12.44 4.97
N GLY A 246 10.51 -11.72 5.81
CA GLY A 246 9.77 -12.27 6.94
C GLY A 246 8.41 -12.80 6.51
N ASN A 247 7.78 -13.56 7.40
CA ASN A 247 6.38 -13.99 7.25
C ASN A 247 5.38 -13.04 7.91
N ASP A 248 5.85 -11.91 8.43
CA ASP A 248 5.11 -10.88 9.18
C ASP A 248 4.88 -9.60 8.36
N GLY A 249 5.22 -9.61 7.07
CA GLY A 249 5.12 -8.43 6.21
C GLY A 249 6.28 -7.45 6.40
N SER A 250 7.47 -7.96 6.74
CA SER A 250 8.70 -7.20 6.80
C SER A 250 9.79 -7.79 5.89
N THR A 251 10.71 -6.93 5.46
CA THR A 251 12.02 -7.35 4.95
C THR A 251 12.96 -7.51 6.14
N LEU A 252 13.49 -8.72 6.34
CA LEU A 252 14.35 -9.03 7.48
C LEU A 252 15.78 -8.54 7.25
N GLU A 253 16.32 -8.82 6.07
CA GLU A 253 17.70 -8.51 5.71
C GLU A 253 17.83 -8.14 4.24
N VAL A 254 18.71 -7.19 3.97
CA VAL A 254 19.20 -6.87 2.64
C VAL A 254 20.72 -7.07 2.63
N SER A 255 21.21 -7.88 1.72
CA SER A 255 22.62 -8.20 1.56
C SER A 255 23.16 -7.62 0.25
N PHE A 256 24.33 -6.98 0.28
CA PHE A 256 24.96 -6.33 -0.87
C PHE A 256 26.38 -6.86 -1.10
N SER A 257 26.72 -7.13 -2.36
CA SER A 257 28.11 -7.31 -2.78
C SER A 257 28.72 -5.96 -3.12
N THR A 258 29.82 -5.61 -2.46
CA THR A 258 30.46 -4.29 -2.55
C THR A 258 31.95 -4.40 -2.88
N ASN A 259 32.59 -3.25 -3.12
CA ASN A 259 34.06 -3.15 -3.21
C ASN A 259 34.81 -3.56 -1.91
N LYS A 260 34.09 -3.76 -0.80
CA LYS A 260 34.64 -4.20 0.50
C LYS A 260 34.21 -5.61 0.89
N GLY A 261 33.68 -6.38 -0.06
CA GLY A 261 33.07 -7.68 0.19
C GLY A 261 31.57 -7.58 0.45
N SER A 262 31.00 -8.60 1.08
CA SER A 262 29.56 -8.65 1.37
C SER A 262 29.22 -7.88 2.65
N VAL A 263 28.10 -7.17 2.64
CA VAL A 263 27.52 -6.53 3.83
C VAL A 263 26.04 -6.91 3.93
N SER A 264 25.62 -7.33 5.13
CA SER A 264 24.25 -7.72 5.44
C SER A 264 23.66 -6.73 6.43
N ILE A 265 22.48 -6.20 6.12
CA ILE A 265 21.85 -5.10 6.84
C ILE A 265 20.42 -5.49 7.19
N ARG A 266 19.98 -5.25 8.43
CA ARG A 266 18.58 -5.45 8.82
C ARG A 266 17.68 -4.58 7.95
N GLY A 267 16.56 -5.12 7.47
CA GLY A 267 15.72 -4.43 6.50
C GLY A 267 15.19 -3.09 7.01
N GLU A 268 14.81 -2.99 8.29
CA GLU A 268 14.40 -1.72 8.91
C GLU A 268 15.53 -0.68 8.98
N GLU A 269 16.78 -1.14 9.18
CA GLU A 269 17.95 -0.25 9.22
C GLU A 269 18.26 0.28 7.82
N PHE A 270 18.21 -0.59 6.82
CA PHE A 270 18.36 -0.21 5.42
C PHE A 270 17.25 0.74 4.98
N GLN A 271 15.99 0.45 5.31
CA GLN A 271 14.86 1.32 4.99
C GLN A 271 15.05 2.72 5.58
N ARG A 272 15.49 2.82 6.83
CA ARG A 272 15.75 4.11 7.47
C ARG A 272 16.91 4.85 6.81
N ALA A 273 18.03 4.17 6.55
CA ALA A 273 19.17 4.77 5.86
C ALA A 273 18.79 5.26 4.45
N PHE A 274 18.06 4.43 3.71
CA PHE A 274 17.52 4.76 2.39
C PHE A 274 16.64 6.01 2.46
N ASN A 275 15.63 6.03 3.33
CA ASN A 275 14.67 7.14 3.40
C ASN A 275 15.29 8.45 3.92
N LEU A 276 16.41 8.39 4.64
CA LEU A 276 17.14 9.58 5.07
C LEU A 276 18.13 10.07 4.02
N ARG A 277 18.73 9.17 3.23
CA ARG A 277 19.84 9.53 2.33
C ARG A 277 19.48 9.59 0.85
N ALA A 278 18.49 8.80 0.41
CA ALA A 278 18.24 8.63 -1.01
C ALA A 278 17.98 9.97 -1.72
N PRO A 279 18.52 10.16 -2.93
CA PRO A 279 18.39 11.41 -3.65
C PRO A 279 16.96 11.66 -4.15
N GLY A 280 16.58 12.93 -4.19
CA GLY A 280 15.27 13.36 -4.65
C GLY A 280 14.13 12.87 -3.75
N TYR A 281 12.98 12.54 -4.34
CA TYR A 281 11.83 12.01 -3.60
C TYR A 281 11.77 10.48 -3.58
N LEU A 282 12.93 9.82 -3.70
CA LEU A 282 13.00 8.37 -3.57
C LEU A 282 12.64 7.95 -2.14
N GLY A 283 11.86 6.88 -2.02
CA GLY A 283 11.53 6.34 -0.72
C GLY A 283 11.00 4.92 -0.76
N VAL A 284 11.35 4.17 0.28
CA VAL A 284 10.81 2.86 0.62
C VAL A 284 9.70 3.05 1.65
N LYS A 285 8.45 2.93 1.21
CA LYS A 285 7.26 3.27 2.01
C LYS A 285 6.72 2.13 2.87
N SER A 286 7.03 0.89 2.51
CA SER A 286 6.52 -0.32 3.18
C SER A 286 7.62 -0.99 3.98
N SER A 287 7.26 -1.67 5.08
CA SER A 287 8.17 -2.54 5.83
C SER A 287 8.62 -3.75 5.02
N LEU A 288 7.81 -4.19 4.06
CA LEU A 288 8.15 -5.22 3.08
C LEU A 288 8.49 -4.58 1.74
N PHE A 289 9.71 -4.79 1.28
CA PHE A 289 10.23 -4.23 0.04
C PHE A 289 11.29 -5.15 -0.58
N ASN A 290 11.47 -5.01 -1.89
CA ASN A 290 12.51 -5.72 -2.63
C ASN A 290 13.62 -4.76 -3.09
N VAL A 291 14.79 -5.32 -3.39
CA VAL A 291 15.85 -4.65 -4.13
C VAL A 291 16.03 -5.41 -5.44
N VAL A 292 15.88 -4.69 -6.55
CA VAL A 292 15.99 -5.24 -7.90
C VAL A 292 17.12 -4.54 -8.65
N LYS A 293 17.88 -5.32 -9.41
CA LYS A 293 18.91 -4.82 -10.31
C LYS A 293 18.41 -4.99 -11.74
N THR A 294 18.59 -3.96 -12.56
CA THR A 294 18.44 -4.06 -14.02
C THR A 294 19.81 -4.31 -14.63
N ASP A 295 19.84 -5.18 -15.63
CA ASP A 295 21.03 -5.42 -16.44
C ASP A 295 21.34 -4.24 -17.39
#